data_AF-A0A9W9S1D5-F1
#
_entry.id   AF-A0A9W9S1D5-F1
#
_cell.length_a   1.000
_cell.length_b   1.000
_cell.length_c   1.000
_cell.angle_alpha   90.00
_cell.angle_beta   90.00
_cell.angle_gamma   90.00
#
_symmetry.space_group_name_H-M   'P 1'
#
loop_
_entity.id
_entity.type
_entity.pdbx_description
1 polymer ?
#
loop_
_entity_poly.entity_id
_entity_poly.type
_entity_poly.pdbx_seq_one_letter_code
_entity_poly.pdbx_strand_id
1 'polypeptide(L)'
;MLSWSLSLLLAPALAAASSAADYYVHSLPGAPEGPLLKMHAGHIEVDLDNNGNLFFWHYQNRHIANRQRTVIWLNGGPGCSSMDGALMEVGPYRLKDDHTLEYNKGSWDEFANLLFVDQPVGTGFSYVNTDSYIHELDEMSAQFMVFLEKFFQLFPEYERDDLYIAGESYAGMHIPHIATAIQARNKDAEKEGKTKWPLKGLLIGNGWISPYDQSPSYFEFAQRMGLVKEGTQAYRQIEALNSVCLAALDDPRSKEMVNIRQCEDVLQGLTRLTSKDGKCVNTYDIRLQDTYPECGMNWPPDLTNITPYLRRQDVRQALNVNPAKTAGWMECNSAVSQTFLASHSTPGVKLLPALLESDINILLFSGDQDLICNHLGTETLIHNMKWKGATGFETDPGVWAPRHDWTFEGEPAGLYQYARNLTYVLFYNSSHMVPFDQPRQTRDMLDRFMRVDIASIGGRPADSRIDGEKLPQTSVGGHPNSTAAEEQENKKLKETELHAYTKSGEAILVVVIIGVTVWGFFIWRSRRSHRGYRGVKNPDIRGGSVLDRFHNKRSTADVEAGDFDESELDALHSPGLDREHYVVGDDFSGDEDEVHRPTGKTGDHRQPSASSS
;
A
#
# COMPACT_ATOMS: atom_id res chain seq x y z
N MET A 1 -20.80 -51.74 -54.50
CA MET A 1 -20.10 -50.66 -53.78
C MET A 1 -21.10 -50.07 -52.78
N LEU A 2 -20.86 -50.18 -51.48
CA LEU A 2 -21.67 -49.54 -50.45
C LEU A 2 -20.86 -48.42 -49.81
N SER A 3 -21.47 -47.26 -49.65
CA SER A 3 -20.91 -46.08 -48.99
C SER A 3 -21.08 -46.18 -47.48
N TRP A 4 -20.01 -45.87 -46.74
CA TRP A 4 -20.04 -45.64 -45.29
C TRP A 4 -19.40 -44.27 -45.02
N SER A 5 -20.24 -43.24 -44.95
CA SER A 5 -19.80 -41.88 -44.60
C SER A 5 -19.68 -41.77 -43.09
N LEU A 6 -18.45 -41.70 -42.57
CA LEU A 6 -18.22 -41.62 -41.13
C LEU A 6 -18.40 -40.17 -40.63
N SER A 7 -19.63 -39.83 -40.24
CA SER A 7 -19.92 -38.53 -39.61
C SER A 7 -19.34 -38.50 -38.19
N LEU A 8 -18.22 -37.80 -38.00
CA LEU A 8 -17.78 -37.42 -36.65
C LEU A 8 -18.76 -36.40 -36.07
N LEU A 9 -19.52 -36.83 -35.07
CA LEU A 9 -20.18 -35.92 -34.14
C LEU A 9 -19.10 -35.25 -33.29
N LEU A 10 -18.78 -33.99 -33.58
CA LEU A 10 -18.13 -33.14 -32.59
C LEU A 10 -19.16 -32.89 -31.48
N ALA A 11 -19.05 -33.66 -30.39
CA ALA A 11 -19.57 -33.20 -29.12
C ALA A 11 -18.85 -31.89 -28.76
N PRO A 12 -19.56 -30.83 -28.33
CA PRO A 12 -18.88 -29.65 -27.80
C PRO A 12 -18.03 -30.09 -26.61
N ALA A 13 -16.76 -29.66 -26.58
CA ALA A 13 -15.94 -29.83 -25.40
C ALA A 13 -16.57 -28.98 -24.29
N LEU A 14 -17.23 -29.64 -23.34
CA LEU A 14 -17.59 -29.02 -22.07
C LEU A 14 -16.28 -28.58 -21.42
N ALA A 15 -16.02 -27.28 -21.42
CA ALA A 15 -14.97 -26.70 -20.60
C ALA A 15 -15.22 -27.14 -19.16
N ALA A 16 -14.19 -27.66 -18.49
CA ALA A 16 -14.28 -27.95 -17.08
C ALA A 16 -14.62 -26.65 -16.34
N ALA A 17 -15.58 -26.70 -15.42
CA ALA A 17 -15.87 -25.55 -14.57
C ALA A 17 -14.63 -25.20 -13.75
N SER A 18 -14.23 -23.93 -13.77
CA SER A 18 -13.05 -23.44 -13.04
C SER A 18 -13.13 -23.81 -11.56
N SER A 19 -12.00 -24.15 -10.97
CA SER A 19 -11.85 -24.46 -9.56
C SER A 19 -10.99 -23.41 -8.84
N ALA A 20 -11.03 -23.37 -7.51
CA ALA A 20 -10.14 -22.52 -6.71
C ALA A 20 -8.65 -22.67 -7.05
N ALA A 21 -8.23 -23.86 -7.52
CA ALA A 21 -6.84 -24.14 -7.89
C ALA A 21 -6.41 -23.39 -9.17
N ASP A 22 -7.31 -23.18 -10.12
CA ASP A 22 -7.04 -22.47 -11.38
C ASP A 22 -6.79 -20.96 -11.17
N TYR A 23 -7.12 -20.46 -9.98
CA TYR A 23 -6.86 -19.08 -9.54
C TYR A 23 -5.64 -18.97 -8.61
N TYR A 24 -4.94 -20.05 -8.26
CA TYR A 24 -3.87 -20.01 -7.26
C TYR A 24 -2.62 -19.26 -7.76
N VAL A 25 -2.09 -18.35 -6.94
CA VAL A 25 -0.86 -17.59 -7.26
C VAL A 25 0.36 -18.41 -6.82
N HIS A 26 0.94 -19.15 -7.77
CA HIS A 26 2.08 -20.05 -7.50
C HIS A 26 3.39 -19.34 -7.14
N SER A 27 3.58 -18.12 -7.62
CA SER A 27 4.72 -17.25 -7.37
C SER A 27 4.30 -15.80 -7.60
N LEU A 28 4.95 -14.84 -6.95
CA LEU A 28 4.73 -13.41 -7.20
C LEU A 28 6.09 -12.75 -7.44
N PRO A 29 6.38 -12.23 -8.65
CA PRO A 29 7.68 -11.64 -8.96
C PRO A 29 8.01 -10.47 -8.03
N GLY A 30 9.22 -10.45 -7.48
CA GLY A 30 9.66 -9.42 -6.53
C GLY A 30 9.21 -9.62 -5.09
N ALA A 31 8.42 -10.65 -4.77
CA ALA A 31 8.02 -10.94 -3.39
C ALA A 31 9.25 -11.25 -2.48
N PRO A 32 9.19 -10.91 -1.18
CA PRO A 32 10.26 -11.22 -0.22
C PRO A 32 10.62 -12.71 -0.14
N GLU A 33 11.88 -13.01 0.21
CA GLU A 33 12.32 -14.38 0.49
C GLU A 33 11.54 -15.00 1.66
N GLY A 34 10.90 -16.14 1.43
CA GLY A 34 10.14 -16.86 2.45
C GLY A 34 9.00 -17.71 1.88
N PRO A 35 8.12 -18.25 2.73
CA PRO A 35 6.85 -18.81 2.29
C PRO A 35 5.94 -17.69 1.76
N LEU A 36 5.48 -17.82 0.52
CA LEU A 36 4.55 -16.87 -0.09
C LEU A 36 3.19 -16.92 0.64
N LEU A 37 2.55 -15.75 0.84
CA LEU A 37 1.19 -15.69 1.37
C LEU A 37 0.23 -16.46 0.45
N LYS A 38 -0.72 -17.22 1.03
CA LYS A 38 -1.70 -17.97 0.24
C LYS A 38 -2.66 -17.00 -0.46
N MET A 39 -2.50 -16.89 -1.78
CA MET A 39 -3.21 -15.96 -2.63
C MET A 39 -3.95 -16.69 -3.75
N HIS A 40 -5.08 -16.11 -4.17
CA HIS A 40 -5.74 -16.45 -5.42
C HIS A 40 -6.02 -15.16 -6.20
N ALA A 41 -5.85 -15.17 -7.52
CA ALA A 41 -6.11 -14.03 -8.38
C ALA A 41 -6.58 -14.50 -9.76
N GLY A 42 -7.31 -13.65 -10.47
CA GLY A 42 -7.81 -13.92 -11.83
C GLY A 42 -9.18 -13.31 -12.10
N HIS A 43 -9.82 -13.75 -13.17
CA HIS A 43 -11.10 -13.20 -13.65
C HIS A 43 -12.32 -14.06 -13.32
N ILE A 44 -13.39 -13.40 -12.90
CA ILE A 44 -14.74 -13.96 -12.79
C ILE A 44 -15.66 -13.18 -13.74
N GLU A 45 -16.23 -13.90 -14.70
CA GLU A 45 -17.23 -13.38 -15.64
C GLU A 45 -18.50 -12.94 -14.88
N VAL A 46 -18.98 -11.73 -15.14
CA VAL A 46 -20.22 -11.16 -14.58
C VAL A 46 -21.27 -10.86 -15.65
N ASP A 47 -20.87 -10.75 -16.92
CA ASP A 47 -21.73 -10.49 -18.06
C ASP A 47 -21.25 -11.36 -19.24
N LEU A 48 -22.02 -12.38 -19.59
CA LEU A 48 -21.69 -13.33 -20.66
C LEU A 48 -21.89 -12.70 -22.06
N ASP A 49 -22.92 -11.86 -22.23
CA ASP A 49 -23.30 -11.32 -23.54
C ASP A 49 -22.28 -10.27 -24.00
N ASN A 50 -21.73 -9.49 -23.07
CA ASN A 50 -20.72 -8.45 -23.35
C ASN A 50 -19.29 -8.84 -22.94
N ASN A 51 -19.04 -10.11 -22.59
CA ASN A 51 -17.74 -10.62 -22.12
C ASN A 51 -17.19 -9.81 -20.91
N GLY A 52 -18.08 -9.33 -20.06
CA GLY A 52 -17.76 -8.58 -18.85
C GLY A 52 -17.19 -9.47 -17.76
N ASN A 53 -15.99 -9.17 -17.31
CA ASN A 53 -15.21 -9.93 -16.34
C ASN A 53 -14.64 -8.99 -15.28
N LEU A 54 -14.91 -9.27 -14.00
CA LEU A 54 -14.24 -8.61 -12.89
C LEU A 54 -12.98 -9.40 -12.50
N PHE A 55 -11.88 -8.69 -12.32
CA PHE A 55 -10.65 -9.22 -11.76
C PHE A 55 -10.66 -9.11 -10.24
N PHE A 56 -10.14 -10.13 -9.56
CA PHE A 56 -9.93 -10.09 -8.11
C PHE A 56 -8.51 -10.51 -7.72
N TRP A 57 -8.06 -10.02 -6.57
CA TRP A 57 -6.90 -10.54 -5.86
C TRP A 57 -7.29 -10.80 -4.40
N HIS A 58 -7.29 -12.07 -4.03
CA HIS A 58 -7.57 -12.57 -2.69
C HIS A 58 -6.27 -12.90 -1.95
N TYR A 59 -6.12 -12.40 -0.73
CA TYR A 59 -5.10 -12.81 0.24
C TYR A 59 -5.75 -13.51 1.42
N GLN A 60 -5.33 -14.73 1.74
CA GLN A 60 -5.80 -15.42 2.94
C GLN A 60 -5.17 -14.80 4.20
N ASN A 61 -5.95 -14.76 5.29
CA ASN A 61 -5.48 -14.27 6.59
C ASN A 61 -4.25 -15.00 7.14
N ARG A 62 -3.35 -14.23 7.77
CA ARG A 62 -2.12 -14.78 8.40
C ARG A 62 -2.43 -15.51 9.70
N HIS A 63 -3.34 -14.96 10.51
CA HIS A 63 -3.80 -15.56 11.76
C HIS A 63 -5.33 -15.56 11.86
N ILE A 64 -5.87 -16.59 12.51
CA ILE A 64 -7.29 -16.65 12.90
C ILE A 64 -7.38 -16.21 14.37
N ALA A 65 -8.12 -15.14 14.63
CA ALA A 65 -8.41 -14.66 15.97
C ALA A 65 -9.64 -15.39 16.55
N ASN A 66 -10.46 -14.70 17.32
CA ASN A 66 -11.75 -15.20 17.84
C ASN A 66 -12.79 -15.65 16.79
N ARG A 67 -12.57 -15.43 15.48
CA ARG A 67 -13.42 -15.87 14.35
C ARG A 67 -12.71 -15.69 13.00
N GLN A 68 -13.23 -16.35 11.96
CA GLN A 68 -12.92 -16.03 10.56
C GLN A 68 -13.62 -14.74 10.10
N ARG A 69 -12.98 -14.01 9.19
CA ARG A 69 -13.44 -12.74 8.63
C ARG A 69 -12.93 -12.58 7.20
N THR A 70 -13.75 -11.98 6.35
CA THR A 70 -13.35 -11.52 5.02
C THR A 70 -13.69 -10.04 4.88
N VAL A 71 -12.71 -9.23 4.49
CA VAL A 71 -12.84 -7.82 4.14
C VAL A 71 -12.71 -7.70 2.63
N ILE A 72 -13.79 -7.32 1.96
CA ILE A 72 -13.74 -6.87 0.57
C ILE A 72 -13.16 -5.45 0.57
N TRP A 73 -12.24 -5.13 -0.35
CA TRP A 73 -11.73 -3.76 -0.54
C TRP A 73 -12.02 -3.25 -1.95
N LEU A 74 -12.54 -2.02 -2.02
CA LEU A 74 -12.91 -1.32 -3.25
C LEU A 74 -12.31 0.10 -3.28
N ASN A 75 -11.47 0.42 -4.26
CA ASN A 75 -11.12 1.81 -4.55
C ASN A 75 -12.24 2.49 -5.37
N GLY A 76 -12.14 3.81 -5.55
CA GLY A 76 -13.21 4.65 -6.11
C GLY A 76 -13.03 5.05 -7.57
N GLY A 77 -12.87 6.36 -7.81
CA GLY A 77 -12.89 6.98 -9.14
C GLY A 77 -14.21 7.73 -9.44
N PRO A 78 -15.20 7.14 -10.11
CA PRO A 78 -15.36 5.71 -10.42
C PRO A 78 -14.42 5.21 -11.53
N GLY A 79 -14.00 3.95 -11.42
CA GLY A 79 -13.15 3.29 -12.41
C GLY A 79 -11.65 3.26 -12.06
N CYS A 80 -11.30 3.48 -10.79
CA CYS A 80 -9.94 3.30 -10.26
C CYS A 80 -9.74 1.90 -9.65
N SER A 81 -8.53 1.36 -9.76
CA SER A 81 -8.24 -0.05 -9.53
C SER A 81 -8.12 -0.40 -8.05
N SER A 82 -8.75 -1.48 -7.61
CA SER A 82 -8.57 -1.99 -6.24
C SER A 82 -7.19 -2.62 -6.01
N MET A 83 -6.32 -2.63 -7.03
CA MET A 83 -4.90 -2.95 -6.91
C MET A 83 -4.11 -1.83 -6.20
N ASP A 84 -4.65 -0.61 -6.20
CA ASP A 84 -4.14 0.52 -5.43
C ASP A 84 -4.29 0.21 -3.92
N GLY A 85 -5.49 -0.25 -3.53
CA GLY A 85 -5.77 -0.89 -2.24
C GLY A 85 -4.79 -2.01 -1.86
N ALA A 86 -4.42 -2.84 -2.84
CA ALA A 86 -3.58 -4.03 -2.64
C ALA A 86 -2.08 -3.72 -2.50
N LEU A 87 -1.58 -2.64 -3.14
CA LEU A 87 -0.14 -2.35 -3.24
C LEU A 87 0.28 -0.96 -2.75
N MET A 88 -0.65 -0.04 -2.45
CA MET A 88 -0.38 1.29 -1.86
C MET A 88 -1.03 1.51 -0.49
N GLU A 89 -2.03 0.70 -0.12
CA GLU A 89 -2.85 0.96 1.08
C GLU A 89 -2.87 -0.20 2.09
N VAL A 90 -3.88 -1.07 2.04
CA VAL A 90 -4.20 -2.05 3.10
C VAL A 90 -3.66 -3.44 2.83
N GLY A 91 -3.31 -3.76 1.57
CA GLY A 91 -2.73 -5.05 1.19
C GLY A 91 -1.37 -5.34 1.84
N PRO A 92 -0.89 -6.60 1.81
CA PRO A 92 0.28 -7.05 2.58
C PRO A 92 1.62 -6.66 1.99
N TYR A 93 1.64 -6.12 0.78
CA TYR A 93 2.85 -5.66 0.11
C TYR A 93 2.80 -4.17 -0.23
N ARG A 94 3.99 -3.56 -0.34
CA ARG A 94 4.27 -2.29 -1.02
C ARG A 94 5.30 -2.54 -2.10
N LEU A 95 5.32 -1.76 -3.17
CA LEU A 95 6.49 -1.69 -4.05
C LEU A 95 7.52 -0.73 -3.49
N LYS A 96 8.75 -1.21 -3.38
CA LYS A 96 9.94 -0.40 -3.03
C LYS A 96 10.57 0.25 -4.27
N ASP A 97 10.43 -0.43 -5.41
CA ASP A 97 10.85 -0.04 -6.75
C ASP A 97 9.96 -0.80 -7.76
N ASP A 98 10.13 -0.60 -9.07
CA ASP A 98 9.32 -1.25 -10.11
C ASP A 98 9.53 -2.78 -10.23
N HIS A 99 10.42 -3.36 -9.43
CA HIS A 99 10.74 -4.78 -9.44
C HIS A 99 10.57 -5.52 -8.09
N THR A 100 10.56 -4.82 -6.95
CA THR A 100 10.71 -5.40 -5.61
C THR A 100 9.56 -5.03 -4.68
N LEU A 101 8.95 -6.05 -4.06
CA LEU A 101 7.92 -5.90 -3.03
C LEU A 101 8.54 -5.98 -1.62
N GLU A 102 7.98 -5.24 -0.67
CA GLU A 102 8.25 -5.38 0.77
C GLU A 102 6.97 -5.47 1.59
N TYR A 103 7.04 -6.02 2.81
CA TYR A 103 5.85 -6.25 3.65
C TYR A 103 5.29 -4.95 4.27
N ASN A 104 4.00 -4.70 4.07
CA ASN A 104 3.26 -3.63 4.73
C ASN A 104 3.08 -3.92 6.24
N LYS A 105 3.71 -3.10 7.09
CA LYS A 105 3.70 -3.23 8.56
C LYS A 105 2.35 -2.91 9.21
N GLY A 106 1.39 -2.40 8.45
CA GLY A 106 0.01 -2.16 8.87
C GLY A 106 -1.01 -2.86 7.96
N SER A 107 -0.65 -3.97 7.32
CA SER A 107 -1.60 -4.68 6.46
C SER A 107 -2.83 -5.17 7.20
N TRP A 108 -3.96 -5.20 6.49
CA TRP A 108 -5.22 -5.68 7.00
C TRP A 108 -5.37 -7.22 6.94
N ASP A 109 -4.40 -7.94 6.36
CA ASP A 109 -4.43 -9.41 6.20
C ASP A 109 -4.16 -10.20 7.50
N GLU A 110 -3.62 -9.54 8.53
CA GLU A 110 -3.13 -10.22 9.74
C GLU A 110 -4.24 -11.02 10.48
N PHE A 111 -5.51 -10.58 10.42
CA PHE A 111 -6.68 -11.25 11.07
C PHE A 111 -7.96 -11.33 10.22
N ALA A 112 -7.88 -11.04 8.91
CA ALA A 112 -9.00 -11.14 7.98
C ALA A 112 -8.49 -11.45 6.57
N ASN A 113 -9.25 -12.22 5.79
CA ASN A 113 -8.96 -12.40 4.36
C ASN A 113 -9.21 -11.06 3.67
N LEU A 114 -8.34 -10.66 2.73
CA LEU A 114 -8.55 -9.45 1.92
C LEU A 114 -8.96 -9.85 0.51
N LEU A 115 -10.09 -9.32 0.03
CA LEU A 115 -10.58 -9.53 -1.33
C LEU A 115 -10.65 -8.19 -2.07
N PHE A 116 -9.59 -7.87 -2.80
CA PHE A 116 -9.54 -6.71 -3.70
C PHE A 116 -10.28 -7.05 -5.00
N VAL A 117 -11.18 -6.19 -5.46
CA VAL A 117 -11.96 -6.40 -6.70
C VAL A 117 -11.92 -5.16 -7.57
N ASP A 118 -11.39 -5.28 -8.79
CA ASP A 118 -11.44 -4.20 -9.77
C ASP A 118 -12.87 -4.07 -10.30
N GLN A 119 -13.56 -2.98 -9.95
CA GLN A 119 -14.95 -2.75 -10.35
C GLN A 119 -15.19 -1.25 -10.66
N PRO A 120 -16.15 -0.89 -11.53
CA PRO A 120 -16.97 -1.77 -12.37
C PRO A 120 -16.15 -2.39 -13.53
N VAL A 121 -16.80 -3.14 -14.43
CA VAL A 121 -16.14 -3.71 -15.61
C VAL A 121 -15.36 -2.65 -16.41
N GLY A 122 -14.15 -3.01 -16.86
CA GLY A 122 -13.22 -2.10 -17.54
C GLY A 122 -12.19 -1.41 -16.65
N THR A 123 -12.34 -1.49 -15.33
CA THR A 123 -11.41 -0.94 -14.32
C THR A 123 -10.16 -1.81 -14.18
N GLY A 124 -8.96 -1.24 -14.04
CA GLY A 124 -7.74 -2.01 -13.71
C GLY A 124 -7.45 -3.19 -14.65
N PHE A 125 -7.53 -4.42 -14.13
CA PHE A 125 -7.47 -5.67 -14.88
C PHE A 125 -8.83 -6.20 -15.37
N SER A 126 -9.95 -5.71 -14.83
CA SER A 126 -11.31 -6.03 -15.32
C SER A 126 -11.52 -5.53 -16.75
N TYR A 127 -12.46 -6.16 -17.46
CA TYR A 127 -12.78 -5.81 -18.85
C TYR A 127 -14.21 -6.16 -19.24
N VAL A 128 -14.62 -5.64 -20.39
CA VAL A 128 -15.89 -5.88 -21.09
C VAL A 128 -15.67 -5.45 -22.56
N ASN A 129 -16.59 -5.74 -23.47
CA ASN A 129 -16.59 -5.16 -24.81
C ASN A 129 -16.55 -3.62 -24.76
N THR A 130 -15.84 -2.98 -25.69
CA THR A 130 -15.45 -1.55 -25.60
C THR A 130 -16.60 -0.54 -25.69
N ASP A 131 -17.78 -0.99 -26.07
CA ASP A 131 -19.04 -0.26 -26.19
C ASP A 131 -20.02 -0.55 -25.03
N SER A 132 -19.60 -1.39 -24.08
CA SER A 132 -20.45 -2.04 -23.08
C SER A 132 -20.04 -1.72 -21.63
N TYR A 133 -19.48 -0.53 -21.40
CA TYR A 133 -19.30 0.02 -20.06
C TYR A 133 -20.68 0.38 -19.46
N ILE A 134 -20.91 0.02 -18.20
CA ILE A 134 -22.15 0.33 -17.49
C ILE A 134 -22.23 1.80 -17.04
N HIS A 135 -23.43 2.27 -16.69
CA HIS A 135 -23.74 3.67 -16.43
C HIS A 135 -24.17 3.96 -14.98
N GLU A 136 -24.85 3.01 -14.32
CA GLU A 136 -25.56 3.22 -13.06
C GLU A 136 -25.08 2.30 -11.91
N LEU A 137 -25.28 2.74 -10.67
CA LEU A 137 -24.88 2.01 -9.45
C LEU A 137 -25.69 0.73 -9.23
N ASP A 138 -26.92 0.66 -9.72
CA ASP A 138 -27.72 -0.57 -9.70
C ASP A 138 -27.17 -1.63 -10.66
N GLU A 139 -26.66 -1.24 -11.84
CA GLU A 139 -25.99 -2.15 -12.78
C GLU A 139 -24.67 -2.69 -12.21
N MET A 140 -23.89 -1.79 -11.59
CA MET A 140 -22.65 -2.14 -10.88
C MET A 140 -22.92 -3.12 -9.75
N SER A 141 -23.94 -2.84 -8.92
CA SER A 141 -24.32 -3.70 -7.80
C SER A 141 -24.83 -5.07 -8.28
N ALA A 142 -25.58 -5.12 -9.39
CA ALA A 142 -26.03 -6.37 -10.00
C ALA A 142 -24.85 -7.23 -10.47
N GLN A 143 -23.89 -6.66 -11.23
CA GLN A 143 -22.68 -7.37 -11.64
C GLN A 143 -21.82 -7.80 -10.43
N PHE A 144 -21.72 -6.97 -9.39
CA PHE A 144 -20.98 -7.31 -8.18
C PHE A 144 -21.64 -8.45 -7.38
N MET A 145 -22.97 -8.53 -7.38
CA MET A 145 -23.68 -9.68 -6.79
C MET A 145 -23.44 -10.98 -7.57
N VAL A 146 -23.41 -10.94 -8.91
CA VAL A 146 -23.02 -12.09 -9.75
C VAL A 146 -21.58 -12.52 -9.46
N PHE A 147 -20.67 -11.56 -9.30
CA PHE A 147 -19.29 -11.82 -8.86
C PHE A 147 -19.26 -12.54 -7.50
N LEU A 148 -19.98 -12.05 -6.48
CA LEU A 148 -20.02 -12.69 -5.16
C LEU A 148 -20.63 -14.09 -5.20
N GLU A 149 -21.70 -14.31 -5.96
CA GLU A 149 -22.30 -15.64 -6.10
C GLU A 149 -21.33 -16.63 -6.77
N LYS A 150 -20.59 -16.22 -7.80
CA LYS A 150 -19.55 -17.07 -8.42
C LYS A 150 -18.31 -17.23 -7.51
N PHE A 151 -17.90 -16.20 -6.78
CA PHE A 151 -16.77 -16.24 -5.85
C PHE A 151 -17.01 -17.23 -4.70
N PHE A 152 -18.18 -17.20 -4.05
CA PHE A 152 -18.50 -18.16 -3.00
C PHE A 152 -18.83 -19.57 -3.50
N GLN A 153 -19.07 -19.76 -4.81
CA GLN A 153 -19.09 -21.10 -5.43
C GLN A 153 -17.67 -21.66 -5.65
N LEU A 154 -16.70 -20.80 -5.97
CA LEU A 154 -15.29 -21.16 -6.11
C LEU A 154 -14.60 -21.39 -4.75
N PHE A 155 -14.89 -20.53 -3.77
CA PHE A 155 -14.30 -20.52 -2.44
C PHE A 155 -15.37 -20.64 -1.33
N PRO A 156 -16.07 -21.78 -1.23
CA PRO A 156 -17.18 -21.98 -0.30
C PRO A 156 -16.75 -21.95 1.18
N GLU A 157 -15.46 -22.05 1.48
CA GLU A 157 -14.94 -21.87 2.85
C GLU A 157 -15.22 -20.48 3.42
N TYR A 158 -15.29 -19.44 2.57
CA TYR A 158 -15.47 -18.04 3.02
C TYR A 158 -16.94 -17.58 3.02
N GLU A 159 -17.91 -18.38 2.53
CA GLU A 159 -19.34 -17.99 2.50
C GLU A 159 -19.91 -17.66 3.90
N ARG A 160 -19.25 -18.15 4.94
CA ARG A 160 -19.68 -18.05 6.35
C ARG A 160 -18.78 -17.18 7.22
N ASP A 161 -17.76 -16.55 6.64
CA ASP A 161 -16.93 -15.57 7.34
C ASP A 161 -17.75 -14.36 7.77
N ASP A 162 -17.42 -13.75 8.92
CA ASP A 162 -17.94 -12.42 9.26
C ASP A 162 -17.50 -11.44 8.17
N LEU A 163 -18.43 -11.05 7.31
CA LEU A 163 -18.15 -10.30 6.08
C LEU A 163 -18.15 -8.79 6.34
N TYR A 164 -17.14 -8.11 5.82
CA TYR A 164 -17.03 -6.66 5.84
C TYR A 164 -16.79 -6.15 4.42
N ILE A 165 -17.25 -4.93 4.12
CA ILE A 165 -16.92 -4.24 2.89
C ILE A 165 -16.25 -2.92 3.26
N ALA A 166 -15.02 -2.76 2.79
CA ALA A 166 -14.18 -1.60 2.99
C ALA A 166 -13.85 -0.93 1.64
N GLY A 167 -13.40 0.30 1.69
CA GLY A 167 -12.97 1.04 0.52
C GLY A 167 -12.92 2.54 0.76
N GLU A 168 -12.60 3.28 -0.28
CA GLU A 168 -12.40 4.73 -0.22
C GLU A 168 -13.04 5.51 -1.37
N SER A 169 -13.09 6.85 -1.25
CA SER A 169 -13.45 7.74 -2.34
C SER A 169 -14.88 7.45 -2.87
N TYR A 170 -15.06 7.29 -4.18
CA TYR A 170 -16.33 6.90 -4.79
C TYR A 170 -16.86 5.52 -4.34
N ALA A 171 -16.09 4.71 -3.60
CA ALA A 171 -16.64 3.56 -2.88
C ALA A 171 -17.69 3.94 -1.82
N GLY A 172 -17.75 5.21 -1.41
CA GLY A 172 -18.89 5.78 -0.68
C GLY A 172 -20.24 5.66 -1.41
N MET A 173 -20.23 5.53 -2.74
CA MET A 173 -21.38 5.16 -3.55
C MET A 173 -21.49 3.64 -3.76
N HIS A 174 -20.38 2.96 -4.08
CA HIS A 174 -20.41 1.51 -4.37
C HIS A 174 -20.85 0.67 -3.16
N ILE A 175 -20.25 0.91 -1.99
CA ILE A 175 -20.39 0.07 -0.79
C ILE A 175 -21.85 0.03 -0.28
N PRO A 176 -22.59 1.15 -0.17
CA PRO A 176 -23.99 1.10 0.28
C PRO A 176 -24.94 0.38 -0.70
N HIS A 177 -24.70 0.44 -2.01
CA HIS A 177 -25.50 -0.31 -3.00
C HIS A 177 -25.26 -1.81 -2.88
N ILE A 178 -23.99 -2.24 -2.84
CA ILE A 178 -23.62 -3.66 -2.68
C ILE A 178 -24.15 -4.19 -1.33
N ALA A 179 -23.99 -3.44 -0.24
CA ALA A 179 -24.52 -3.82 1.08
C ALA A 179 -26.05 -3.96 1.09
N THR A 180 -26.75 -3.09 0.37
CA THR A 180 -28.22 -3.14 0.22
C THR A 180 -28.65 -4.37 -0.60
N ALA A 181 -27.95 -4.69 -1.69
CA ALA A 181 -28.20 -5.86 -2.50
C ALA A 181 -27.93 -7.18 -1.73
N ILE A 182 -26.86 -7.25 -0.94
CA ILE A 182 -26.59 -8.38 -0.02
C ILE A 182 -27.73 -8.52 1.00
N GLN A 183 -28.24 -7.43 1.57
CA GLN A 183 -29.37 -7.47 2.50
C GLN A 183 -30.70 -7.88 1.83
N ALA A 184 -30.92 -7.54 0.56
CA ALA A 184 -32.05 -8.08 -0.21
C ALA A 184 -31.90 -9.59 -0.44
N ARG A 185 -30.76 -10.01 -1.03
CA ARG A 185 -30.42 -11.42 -1.29
C ARG A 185 -30.46 -12.29 -0.03
N ASN A 186 -30.07 -11.76 1.12
CA ASN A 186 -30.16 -12.47 2.41
C ASN A 186 -31.61 -12.64 2.92
N LYS A 187 -32.53 -11.72 2.62
CA LYS A 187 -33.95 -11.84 2.96
C LYS A 187 -34.65 -12.90 2.10
N ASP A 188 -34.20 -13.10 0.87
CA ASP A 188 -34.73 -14.16 -0.01
C ASP A 188 -34.07 -15.51 0.27
N ALA A 189 -32.76 -15.54 0.52
CA ALA A 189 -32.04 -16.74 0.98
C ALA A 189 -32.67 -17.35 2.25
N GLU A 190 -33.19 -16.53 3.17
CA GLU A 190 -33.92 -17.00 4.36
C GLU A 190 -35.22 -17.75 4.03
N LYS A 191 -35.99 -17.25 3.06
CA LYS A 191 -37.24 -17.87 2.61
C LYS A 191 -36.98 -19.20 1.90
N GLU A 192 -35.83 -19.29 1.22
CA GLU A 192 -35.40 -20.44 0.43
C GLU A 192 -34.56 -21.46 1.22
N GLY A 193 -34.15 -21.15 2.45
CA GLY A 193 -33.28 -22.00 3.27
C GLY A 193 -31.81 -22.04 2.84
N LYS A 194 -31.34 -21.06 2.06
CA LYS A 194 -29.94 -20.90 1.61
C LYS A 194 -29.07 -20.23 2.68
N THR A 195 -27.75 -20.35 2.59
CA THR A 195 -26.80 -19.63 3.46
C THR A 195 -26.99 -18.11 3.32
N LYS A 196 -27.13 -17.40 4.44
CA LYS A 196 -26.98 -15.94 4.49
C LYS A 196 -25.49 -15.56 4.52
N TRP A 197 -25.07 -14.59 3.71
CA TRP A 197 -23.74 -13.99 3.81
C TRP A 197 -23.74 -13.01 4.99
N PRO A 198 -22.97 -13.25 6.08
CA PRO A 198 -23.22 -12.59 7.35
C PRO A 198 -22.48 -11.24 7.45
N LEU A 199 -22.88 -10.29 6.59
CA LEU A 199 -22.40 -8.91 6.55
C LEU A 199 -22.51 -8.23 7.94
N LYS A 200 -21.36 -7.85 8.52
CA LYS A 200 -21.24 -7.28 9.88
C LYS A 200 -21.00 -5.79 9.91
N GLY A 201 -20.26 -5.27 8.93
CA GLY A 201 -19.97 -3.86 8.89
C GLY A 201 -19.39 -3.34 7.58
N LEU A 202 -19.45 -2.03 7.44
CA LEU A 202 -18.96 -1.26 6.30
C LEU A 202 -17.90 -0.26 6.80
N LEU A 203 -16.80 -0.11 6.06
CA LEU A 203 -15.77 0.89 6.35
C LEU A 203 -15.59 1.77 5.10
N ILE A 204 -15.72 3.09 5.24
CA ILE A 204 -15.63 4.01 4.10
C ILE A 204 -14.66 5.13 4.46
N GLY A 205 -13.48 5.12 3.83
CA GLY A 205 -12.47 6.17 3.95
C GLY A 205 -12.72 7.30 2.96
N ASN A 206 -12.64 8.55 3.41
CA ASN A 206 -12.69 9.75 2.57
C ASN A 206 -13.77 9.65 1.47
N GLY A 207 -14.98 9.24 1.89
CA GLY A 207 -15.98 8.72 0.97
C GLY A 207 -16.86 9.78 0.34
N TRP A 208 -17.12 9.68 -0.96
CA TRP A 208 -18.17 10.43 -1.64
C TRP A 208 -19.52 9.71 -1.45
N ILE A 209 -20.38 10.25 -0.60
CA ILE A 209 -21.59 9.57 -0.07
C ILE A 209 -22.84 10.46 -0.21
N SER A 210 -22.70 11.78 -0.03
CA SER A 210 -23.75 12.79 -0.26
C SER A 210 -23.16 14.03 -0.92
N PRO A 211 -23.35 14.22 -2.24
CA PRO A 211 -23.00 15.46 -2.91
C PRO A 211 -23.69 16.66 -2.28
N TYR A 212 -24.92 16.48 -1.78
CA TYR A 212 -25.72 17.51 -1.15
C TYR A 212 -25.07 18.07 0.13
N ASP A 213 -24.60 17.19 1.02
CA ASP A 213 -24.01 17.58 2.30
C ASP A 213 -22.50 17.89 2.20
N GLN A 214 -21.81 17.25 1.25
CA GLN A 214 -20.36 17.39 1.09
C GLN A 214 -19.96 18.58 0.21
N SER A 215 -20.70 18.90 -0.86
CA SER A 215 -20.33 19.99 -1.79
C SER A 215 -20.11 21.37 -1.15
N PRO A 216 -20.93 21.84 -0.17
CA PRO A 216 -20.71 23.13 0.49
C PRO A 216 -19.36 23.23 1.21
N SER A 217 -18.80 22.09 1.65
CA SER A 217 -17.58 22.05 2.46
C SER A 217 -16.34 22.51 1.69
N TYR A 218 -16.30 22.41 0.35
CA TYR A 218 -15.12 22.77 -0.45
C TYR A 218 -14.65 24.21 -0.19
N PHE A 219 -15.58 25.17 -0.14
CA PHE A 219 -15.24 26.57 0.09
C PHE A 219 -14.86 26.83 1.54
N GLU A 220 -15.60 26.26 2.50
CA GLU A 220 -15.31 26.43 3.93
C GLU A 220 -13.97 25.79 4.33
N PHE A 221 -13.68 24.59 3.83
CA PHE A 221 -12.40 23.91 4.06
C PHE A 221 -11.24 24.71 3.46
N ALA A 222 -11.40 25.21 2.22
CA ALA A 222 -10.40 26.06 1.59
C ALA A 222 -10.16 27.40 2.34
N GLN A 223 -11.18 27.97 2.98
CA GLN A 223 -11.04 29.12 3.88
C GLN A 223 -10.30 28.74 5.17
N ARG A 224 -10.75 27.70 5.87
CA ARG A 224 -10.19 27.23 7.15
C ARG A 224 -8.72 26.82 7.04
N MET A 225 -8.35 26.14 5.95
CA MET A 225 -6.99 25.69 5.67
C MET A 225 -6.14 26.74 4.92
N GLY A 226 -6.67 27.95 4.69
CA GLY A 226 -5.91 29.08 4.12
C GLY A 226 -5.56 28.96 2.63
N LEU A 227 -6.15 28.01 1.90
CA LEU A 227 -5.94 27.80 0.46
C LEU A 227 -6.44 29.00 -0.36
N VAL A 228 -7.50 29.67 0.11
CA VAL A 228 -8.01 30.92 -0.46
C VAL A 228 -7.84 32.08 0.53
N LYS A 229 -7.28 33.20 0.04
CA LYS A 229 -7.10 34.41 0.85
C LYS A 229 -8.20 35.44 0.57
N GLU A 230 -8.90 35.85 1.62
CA GLU A 230 -9.94 36.88 1.58
C GLU A 230 -9.46 38.16 0.86
N GLY A 231 -10.38 38.83 0.16
CA GLY A 231 -10.08 40.06 -0.60
C GLY A 231 -9.31 39.86 -1.91
N THR A 232 -8.80 38.66 -2.21
CA THR A 232 -8.20 38.36 -3.52
C THR A 232 -9.25 38.20 -4.63
N GLN A 233 -8.80 38.23 -5.90
CA GLN A 233 -9.69 37.94 -7.03
C GLN A 233 -10.11 36.46 -7.07
N ALA A 234 -9.18 35.54 -6.80
CA ALA A 234 -9.47 34.11 -6.73
C ALA A 234 -10.57 33.80 -5.70
N TYR A 235 -10.44 34.35 -4.48
CA TYR A 235 -11.45 34.23 -3.42
C TYR A 235 -12.84 34.65 -3.92
N ARG A 236 -13.01 35.86 -4.48
CA ARG A 236 -14.32 36.33 -4.98
C ARG A 236 -14.89 35.48 -6.12
N GLN A 237 -14.02 34.89 -6.94
CA GLN A 237 -14.46 34.01 -8.03
C GLN A 237 -14.89 32.63 -7.52
N ILE A 238 -14.22 32.08 -6.50
CA ILE A 238 -14.60 30.81 -5.87
C ILE A 238 -15.86 31.00 -4.99
N GLU A 239 -15.98 32.12 -4.29
CA GLU A 239 -17.17 32.54 -3.53
C GLU A 239 -18.41 32.65 -4.44
N ALA A 240 -18.24 33.19 -5.66
CA ALA A 240 -19.29 33.23 -6.67
C ALA A 240 -19.67 31.83 -7.20
N LEU A 241 -18.70 30.94 -7.42
CA LEU A 241 -18.95 29.54 -7.79
C LEU A 241 -19.69 28.79 -6.67
N ASN A 242 -19.26 28.96 -5.43
CA ASN A 242 -19.92 28.40 -4.24
C ASN A 242 -21.36 28.92 -4.11
N SER A 243 -21.61 30.19 -4.39
CA SER A 243 -22.96 30.77 -4.41
C SER A 243 -23.86 30.11 -5.48
N VAL A 244 -23.30 29.72 -6.63
CA VAL A 244 -24.03 28.99 -7.69
C VAL A 244 -24.26 27.52 -7.32
N CYS A 245 -23.32 26.87 -6.62
CA CYS A 245 -23.51 25.56 -6.01
C CYS A 245 -24.66 25.58 -5.00
N LEU A 246 -24.61 26.47 -4.00
CA LEU A 246 -25.65 26.59 -2.97
C LEU A 246 -27.04 26.85 -3.58
N ALA A 247 -27.15 27.72 -4.57
CA ALA A 247 -28.41 27.98 -5.28
C ALA A 247 -28.92 26.77 -6.11
N ALA A 248 -28.07 25.78 -6.42
CA ALA A 248 -28.50 24.50 -7.00
C ALA A 248 -28.95 23.50 -5.91
N LEU A 249 -28.46 23.62 -4.67
CA LEU A 249 -28.89 22.82 -3.52
C LEU A 249 -30.25 23.26 -2.94
N ASP A 250 -30.76 24.44 -3.33
CA ASP A 250 -32.13 24.86 -3.04
C ASP A 250 -33.20 24.04 -3.81
N ASP A 251 -32.84 23.37 -4.91
CA ASP A 251 -33.73 22.42 -5.60
C ASP A 251 -33.86 21.12 -4.78
N PRO A 252 -35.07 20.70 -4.36
CA PRO A 252 -35.24 19.47 -3.59
C PRO A 252 -34.71 18.21 -4.30
N ARG A 253 -34.63 18.22 -5.64
CA ARG A 253 -34.09 17.10 -6.44
C ARG A 253 -32.60 16.86 -6.20
N SER A 254 -31.85 17.89 -5.80
CA SER A 254 -30.42 17.79 -5.51
C SER A 254 -30.10 16.84 -4.33
N LYS A 255 -31.10 16.46 -3.53
CA LYS A 255 -31.00 15.41 -2.48
C LYS A 255 -31.10 13.99 -3.02
N GLU A 256 -31.42 13.83 -4.30
CA GLU A 256 -31.60 12.56 -5.01
C GLU A 256 -30.55 12.36 -6.11
N MET A 257 -29.49 13.19 -6.15
CA MET A 257 -28.47 13.19 -7.20
C MET A 257 -27.10 12.73 -6.67
N VAL A 258 -26.34 11.99 -7.49
CA VAL A 258 -24.96 11.54 -7.18
C VAL A 258 -23.85 12.48 -7.67
N ASN A 259 -24.20 13.45 -8.51
CA ASN A 259 -23.32 14.48 -9.06
C ASN A 259 -24.10 15.79 -9.16
N ILE A 260 -23.47 16.92 -8.80
CA ILE A 260 -24.10 18.25 -8.89
C ILE A 260 -23.10 19.19 -9.56
N ARG A 261 -23.14 19.28 -10.90
CA ARG A 261 -22.11 19.96 -11.73
C ARG A 261 -21.74 21.37 -11.26
N GLN A 262 -22.71 22.16 -10.79
CA GLN A 262 -22.52 23.51 -10.23
C GLN A 262 -21.59 23.54 -8.99
N CYS A 263 -21.48 22.42 -8.29
CA CYS A 263 -20.62 22.21 -7.13
C CYS A 263 -19.26 21.60 -7.51
N GLU A 264 -19.20 20.73 -8.53
CA GLU A 264 -17.94 20.29 -9.13
C GLU A 264 -17.14 21.50 -9.68
N ASP A 265 -17.85 22.48 -10.25
CA ASP A 265 -17.29 23.77 -10.68
C ASP A 265 -16.58 24.54 -9.53
N VAL A 266 -16.87 24.25 -8.24
CA VAL A 266 -16.20 24.85 -7.07
C VAL A 266 -14.82 24.23 -6.82
N LEU A 267 -14.70 22.90 -6.85
CA LEU A 267 -13.42 22.20 -6.66
C LEU A 267 -12.46 22.46 -7.85
N GLN A 268 -12.99 22.40 -9.08
CA GLN A 268 -12.26 22.84 -10.28
C GLN A 268 -11.97 24.35 -10.26
N GLY A 269 -12.83 25.13 -9.61
CA GLY A 269 -12.61 26.55 -9.33
C GLY A 269 -11.41 26.77 -8.43
N LEU A 270 -11.30 26.02 -7.33
CA LEU A 270 -10.20 26.06 -6.37
C LEU A 270 -8.86 25.76 -7.06
N THR A 271 -8.67 24.55 -7.59
CA THR A 271 -7.38 24.11 -8.16
C THR A 271 -6.89 25.04 -9.27
N ARG A 272 -7.79 25.51 -10.13
CA ARG A 272 -7.49 26.44 -11.23
C ARG A 272 -7.18 27.86 -10.75
N LEU A 273 -7.94 28.41 -9.81
CA LEU A 273 -7.82 29.82 -9.39
C LEU A 273 -6.77 30.05 -8.29
N THR A 274 -6.34 29.00 -7.58
CA THR A 274 -5.15 29.04 -6.71
C THR A 274 -3.87 28.58 -7.43
N SER A 275 -3.96 28.12 -8.69
CA SER A 275 -2.79 27.70 -9.46
C SER A 275 -1.77 28.83 -9.65
N LYS A 276 -0.48 28.47 -9.60
CA LYS A 276 0.64 29.41 -9.72
C LYS A 276 1.85 28.71 -10.35
N ASP A 277 2.53 29.40 -11.26
CA ASP A 277 3.77 28.94 -11.91
C ASP A 277 3.68 27.52 -12.53
N GLY A 278 2.50 27.15 -13.05
CA GLY A 278 2.23 25.82 -13.62
C GLY A 278 1.89 24.72 -12.62
N LYS A 279 1.74 25.05 -11.34
CA LYS A 279 1.35 24.12 -10.26
C LYS A 279 0.01 24.47 -9.63
N CYS A 280 -0.61 23.48 -9.01
CA CYS A 280 -1.82 23.60 -8.18
C CYS A 280 -1.62 22.84 -6.86
N VAL A 281 -2.53 23.05 -5.91
CA VAL A 281 -2.66 22.18 -4.73
C VAL A 281 -3.06 20.78 -5.16
N ASN A 282 -2.53 19.75 -4.51
CA ASN A 282 -3.00 18.38 -4.71
C ASN A 282 -4.38 18.21 -4.03
N THR A 283 -5.38 17.73 -4.77
CA THR A 283 -6.75 17.52 -4.25
C THR A 283 -6.85 16.41 -3.21
N TYR A 284 -5.92 15.47 -3.19
CA TYR A 284 -5.88 14.36 -2.24
C TYR A 284 -5.09 14.69 -0.96
N ASP A 285 -4.17 15.67 -1.01
CA ASP A 285 -3.41 16.15 0.14
C ASP A 285 -3.02 17.63 -0.03
N ILE A 286 -3.66 18.52 0.72
CA ILE A 286 -3.44 19.97 0.63
C ILE A 286 -2.04 20.43 1.04
N ARG A 287 -1.25 19.57 1.71
CA ARG A 287 0.16 19.83 2.05
C ARG A 287 1.05 19.76 0.79
N LEU A 288 0.58 19.12 -0.27
CA LEU A 288 1.33 18.81 -1.49
C LEU A 288 0.91 19.69 -2.68
N GLN A 289 1.75 19.70 -3.71
CA GLN A 289 1.50 20.38 -4.97
C GLN A 289 1.84 19.48 -6.15
N ASP A 290 1.05 19.59 -7.20
CA ASP A 290 1.21 18.86 -8.46
C ASP A 290 1.20 19.86 -9.65
N THR A 291 1.54 19.39 -10.85
CA THR A 291 1.38 20.15 -12.10
C THR A 291 -0.09 20.41 -12.41
N TYR A 292 -0.38 21.58 -12.98
CA TYR A 292 -1.70 21.88 -13.54
C TYR A 292 -1.78 21.37 -14.99
N PRO A 293 -2.85 20.65 -15.41
CA PRO A 293 -4.14 20.50 -14.74
C PRO A 293 -4.29 19.27 -13.82
N GLU A 294 -3.27 18.43 -13.70
CA GLU A 294 -3.36 17.12 -13.01
C GLU A 294 -3.72 17.24 -11.52
N CYS A 295 -3.16 18.23 -10.81
CA CYS A 295 -3.60 18.66 -9.48
C CYS A 295 -3.83 17.55 -8.43
N GLY A 296 -3.08 16.46 -8.52
CA GLY A 296 -3.24 15.26 -7.69
C GLY A 296 -3.16 13.97 -8.49
N MET A 297 -3.47 13.98 -9.79
CA MET A 297 -3.45 12.77 -10.64
C MET A 297 -2.05 12.19 -10.92
N ASN A 298 -0.96 12.83 -10.47
CA ASN A 298 0.39 12.24 -10.44
C ASN A 298 0.81 11.71 -9.05
N TRP A 299 -0.12 11.65 -8.08
CA TRP A 299 0.12 11.21 -6.70
C TRP A 299 -0.71 9.95 -6.39
N PRO A 300 -0.21 8.99 -5.59
CA PRO A 300 1.06 9.01 -4.86
C PRO A 300 2.30 8.67 -5.71
N PRO A 301 3.53 8.96 -5.24
CA PRO A 301 4.77 8.65 -5.98
C PRO A 301 4.91 7.19 -6.41
N ASP A 302 4.35 6.26 -5.62
CA ASP A 302 4.34 4.81 -5.84
C ASP A 302 3.71 4.40 -7.18
N LEU A 303 2.83 5.22 -7.76
CA LEU A 303 2.25 4.99 -9.10
C LEU A 303 3.30 4.84 -10.20
N THR A 304 4.47 5.50 -10.04
CA THR A 304 5.62 5.36 -10.95
C THR A 304 6.22 3.96 -10.97
N ASN A 305 6.04 3.19 -9.88
CA ASN A 305 6.51 1.81 -9.74
C ASN A 305 5.38 0.79 -10.02
N ILE A 306 4.16 1.05 -9.56
CA ILE A 306 3.02 0.13 -9.71
C ILE A 306 2.59 -0.01 -11.17
N THR A 307 2.52 1.11 -11.91
CA THR A 307 2.13 1.10 -13.32
C THR A 307 3.03 0.19 -14.19
N PRO A 308 4.38 0.29 -14.15
CA PRO A 308 5.23 -0.67 -14.86
C PRO A 308 5.16 -2.08 -14.27
N TYR A 309 5.16 -2.24 -12.93
CA TYR A 309 5.14 -3.56 -12.29
C TYR A 309 3.93 -4.40 -12.71
N LEU A 310 2.70 -3.88 -12.58
CA LEU A 310 1.46 -4.58 -12.96
C LEU A 310 1.30 -4.75 -14.48
N ARG A 311 2.12 -4.09 -15.29
CA ARG A 311 2.18 -4.28 -16.76
C ARG A 311 3.14 -5.39 -17.19
N ARG A 312 4.07 -5.84 -16.34
CA ARG A 312 5.02 -6.91 -16.66
C ARG A 312 4.29 -8.23 -16.97
N GLN A 313 4.79 -8.98 -17.96
CA GLN A 313 4.16 -10.24 -18.36
C GLN A 313 4.27 -11.34 -17.30
N ASP A 314 5.36 -11.39 -16.55
CA ASP A 314 5.56 -12.37 -15.47
C ASP A 314 4.63 -12.11 -14.28
N VAL A 315 4.46 -10.85 -13.88
CA VAL A 315 3.47 -10.43 -12.85
C VAL A 315 2.05 -10.75 -13.31
N ARG A 316 1.70 -10.41 -14.55
CA ARG A 316 0.37 -10.72 -15.12
C ARG A 316 0.10 -12.23 -15.21
N GLN A 317 1.09 -13.03 -15.54
CA GLN A 317 0.97 -14.49 -15.57
C GLN A 317 0.83 -15.07 -14.15
N ALA A 318 1.61 -14.58 -13.20
CA ALA A 318 1.53 -14.94 -11.78
C ALA A 318 0.14 -14.69 -11.17
N LEU A 319 -0.51 -13.59 -11.57
CA LEU A 319 -1.84 -13.19 -11.13
C LEU A 319 -2.98 -13.77 -11.98
N ASN A 320 -2.69 -14.75 -12.86
CA ASN A 320 -3.66 -15.41 -13.75
C ASN A 320 -4.52 -14.43 -14.59
N VAL A 321 -3.95 -13.26 -14.95
CA VAL A 321 -4.64 -12.23 -15.74
C VAL A 321 -4.94 -12.79 -17.14
N ASN A 322 -6.23 -12.98 -17.46
CA ASN A 322 -6.68 -13.56 -18.72
C ASN A 322 -6.02 -12.85 -19.93
N PRO A 323 -5.38 -13.57 -20.87
CA PRO A 323 -4.81 -12.99 -22.10
C PRO A 323 -5.79 -12.16 -22.95
N ALA A 324 -7.11 -12.36 -22.77
CA ALA A 324 -8.14 -11.51 -23.37
C ALA A 324 -8.06 -10.02 -22.91
N LYS A 325 -7.50 -9.74 -21.73
CA LYS A 325 -7.16 -8.38 -21.27
C LYS A 325 -5.93 -7.87 -22.02
N THR A 326 -6.11 -7.53 -23.29
CA THR A 326 -5.02 -7.07 -24.18
C THR A 326 -4.45 -5.72 -23.71
N ALA A 327 -5.32 -4.78 -23.32
CA ALA A 327 -4.93 -3.55 -22.65
C ALA A 327 -4.24 -3.85 -21.30
N GLY A 328 -3.06 -3.26 -21.09
CA GLY A 328 -2.33 -3.37 -19.82
C GLY A 328 -3.12 -2.84 -18.61
N TRP A 329 -2.57 -3.01 -17.41
CA TRP A 329 -3.13 -2.39 -16.22
C TRP A 329 -3.08 -0.85 -16.33
N MET A 330 -4.05 -0.18 -15.72
CA MET A 330 -4.16 1.26 -15.60
C MET A 330 -4.94 1.51 -14.30
N GLU A 331 -4.40 2.38 -13.45
CA GLU A 331 -4.98 2.85 -12.20
C GLU A 331 -6.45 3.26 -12.38
N CYS A 332 -6.70 4.45 -12.95
CA CYS A 332 -8.04 4.95 -13.25
C CYS A 332 -8.33 4.92 -14.76
N ASN A 333 -9.35 4.15 -15.18
CA ASN A 333 -9.79 4.12 -16.58
C ASN A 333 -10.77 5.28 -16.86
N SER A 334 -10.29 6.32 -17.56
CA SER A 334 -11.09 7.50 -17.87
C SER A 334 -12.34 7.21 -18.72
N ALA A 335 -12.35 6.15 -19.54
CA ALA A 335 -13.54 5.74 -20.30
C ALA A 335 -14.66 5.21 -19.39
N VAL A 336 -14.31 4.55 -18.28
CA VAL A 336 -15.29 4.17 -17.24
C VAL A 336 -15.82 5.43 -16.56
N SER A 337 -14.93 6.31 -16.06
CA SER A 337 -15.34 7.52 -15.32
C SER A 337 -16.23 8.50 -16.11
N GLN A 338 -16.04 8.59 -17.43
CA GLN A 338 -16.86 9.44 -18.32
C GLN A 338 -18.22 8.82 -18.68
N THR A 339 -18.35 7.50 -18.51
CA THR A 339 -19.55 6.73 -18.90
C THR A 339 -20.43 6.41 -17.69
N PHE A 340 -19.82 6.22 -16.52
CA PHE A 340 -20.45 5.91 -15.25
C PHE A 340 -20.95 7.20 -14.54
N LEU A 341 -21.95 7.84 -15.13
CA LEU A 341 -22.51 9.09 -14.60
C LEU A 341 -23.55 8.89 -13.48
N ALA A 342 -24.04 7.65 -13.30
CA ALA A 342 -24.99 7.23 -12.26
C ALA A 342 -26.17 8.20 -12.04
N SER A 343 -26.68 8.79 -13.13
CA SER A 343 -27.57 9.95 -13.13
C SER A 343 -29.01 9.63 -12.73
N HIS A 344 -29.34 8.36 -12.55
CA HIS A 344 -30.63 7.89 -12.04
C HIS A 344 -30.51 7.05 -10.76
N SER A 345 -29.28 6.85 -10.28
CA SER A 345 -28.96 6.10 -9.07
C SER A 345 -29.23 6.90 -7.80
N THR A 346 -29.43 6.20 -6.68
CA THR A 346 -29.67 6.80 -5.36
C THR A 346 -28.35 7.20 -4.70
N PRO A 347 -28.15 8.43 -4.17
CA PRO A 347 -26.93 8.78 -3.46
C PRO A 347 -26.76 7.97 -2.16
N GLY A 348 -25.55 7.49 -1.89
CA GLY A 348 -25.24 6.49 -0.86
C GLY A 348 -25.77 6.81 0.55
N VAL A 349 -25.82 8.10 0.90
CA VAL A 349 -26.40 8.60 2.18
C VAL A 349 -27.84 8.16 2.42
N LYS A 350 -28.64 7.92 1.37
CA LYS A 350 -30.03 7.45 1.51
C LYS A 350 -30.13 5.97 1.90
N LEU A 351 -29.07 5.19 1.65
CA LEU A 351 -29.01 3.77 1.95
C LEU A 351 -28.46 3.50 3.36
N LEU A 352 -27.55 4.34 3.87
CA LEU A 352 -26.92 4.16 5.18
C LEU A 352 -27.91 3.99 6.35
N PRO A 353 -29.02 4.75 6.47
CA PRO A 353 -29.98 4.58 7.57
C PRO A 353 -30.60 3.18 7.64
N ALA A 354 -31.02 2.62 6.50
CA ALA A 354 -31.63 1.30 6.42
C ALA A 354 -30.62 0.18 6.73
N LEU A 355 -29.34 0.39 6.41
CA LEU A 355 -28.25 -0.52 6.74
C LEU A 355 -27.94 -0.50 8.25
N LEU A 356 -27.84 0.69 8.85
CA LEU A 356 -27.70 0.89 10.31
C LEU A 356 -28.89 0.30 11.10
N GLU A 357 -30.11 0.45 10.59
CA GLU A 357 -31.34 -0.12 11.13
C GLU A 357 -31.44 -1.64 10.95
N SER A 358 -30.69 -2.22 10.01
CA SER A 358 -30.51 -3.67 9.84
C SER A 358 -29.37 -4.24 10.71
N ASP A 359 -28.95 -3.49 11.74
CA ASP A 359 -27.86 -3.81 12.68
C ASP A 359 -26.47 -4.07 12.06
N ILE A 360 -26.25 -3.57 10.84
CA ILE A 360 -24.91 -3.42 10.27
C ILE A 360 -24.19 -2.29 11.02
N ASN A 361 -22.90 -2.48 11.32
CA ASN A 361 -22.04 -1.43 11.88
C ASN A 361 -21.45 -0.61 10.72
N ILE A 362 -21.39 0.71 10.82
CA ILE A 362 -20.77 1.53 9.77
C ILE A 362 -19.68 2.39 10.40
N LEU A 363 -18.48 2.37 9.81
CA LEU A 363 -17.37 3.24 10.15
C LEU A 363 -17.09 4.15 8.96
N LEU A 364 -17.24 5.45 9.16
CA LEU A 364 -16.76 6.47 8.23
C LEU A 364 -15.43 7.01 8.76
N PHE A 365 -14.40 7.07 7.93
CA PHE A 365 -13.12 7.68 8.31
C PHE A 365 -12.71 8.76 7.32
N SER A 366 -11.93 9.74 7.79
CA SER A 366 -11.44 10.83 6.96
C SER A 366 -10.02 11.21 7.37
N GLY A 367 -9.11 11.38 6.42
CA GLY A 367 -7.90 12.18 6.61
C GLY A 367 -8.20 13.67 6.67
N ASP A 368 -7.54 14.40 7.56
CA ASP A 368 -7.72 15.84 7.78
C ASP A 368 -7.05 16.75 6.72
N GLN A 369 -6.23 16.20 5.82
CA GLN A 369 -5.56 16.93 4.73
C GLN A 369 -6.18 16.71 3.35
N ASP A 370 -7.19 15.84 3.23
CA ASP A 370 -7.93 15.65 1.98
C ASP A 370 -8.80 16.88 1.66
N LEU A 371 -8.84 17.29 0.39
CA LEU A 371 -9.74 18.35 -0.12
C LEU A 371 -10.96 17.77 -0.84
N ILE A 372 -10.78 16.74 -1.68
CA ILE A 372 -11.84 16.21 -2.56
C ILE A 372 -12.95 15.48 -1.79
N CYS A 373 -12.63 14.82 -0.68
CA CYS A 373 -13.64 14.26 0.24
C CYS A 373 -13.34 14.68 1.70
N ASN A 374 -13.00 15.96 1.86
CA ASN A 374 -12.59 16.57 3.13
C ASN A 374 -13.54 16.25 4.30
N HIS A 375 -12.96 16.21 5.49
CA HIS A 375 -13.62 15.74 6.70
C HIS A 375 -14.86 16.58 7.10
N LEU A 376 -14.91 17.87 6.77
CA LEU A 376 -16.07 18.74 7.11
C LEU A 376 -17.32 18.34 6.34
N GLY A 377 -17.18 17.89 5.09
CA GLY A 377 -18.28 17.30 4.33
C GLY A 377 -18.81 16.02 4.98
N THR A 378 -17.90 15.16 5.46
CA THR A 378 -18.27 13.92 6.18
C THR A 378 -18.96 14.22 7.51
N GLU A 379 -18.45 15.17 8.30
CA GLU A 379 -19.07 15.63 9.54
C GLU A 379 -20.48 16.22 9.31
N THR A 380 -20.65 16.99 8.22
CA THR A 380 -21.94 17.58 7.83
C THR A 380 -22.95 16.52 7.41
N LEU A 381 -22.53 15.54 6.60
CA LEU A 381 -23.31 14.35 6.25
C LEU A 381 -23.80 13.63 7.51
N ILE A 382 -22.91 13.34 8.47
CA ILE A 382 -23.31 12.65 9.70
C ILE A 382 -24.31 13.51 10.48
N HIS A 383 -24.01 14.80 10.68
CA HIS A 383 -24.87 15.74 11.41
C HIS A 383 -26.29 15.79 10.85
N ASN A 384 -26.45 15.78 9.52
CA ASN A 384 -27.75 15.89 8.86
C ASN A 384 -28.48 14.54 8.74
N MET A 385 -27.76 13.42 8.75
CA MET A 385 -28.33 12.08 8.60
C MET A 385 -29.21 11.68 9.80
N LYS A 386 -30.36 11.05 9.50
CA LYS A 386 -31.27 10.47 10.50
C LYS A 386 -31.41 8.97 10.30
N TRP A 387 -31.21 8.22 11.38
CA TRP A 387 -31.39 6.77 11.49
C TRP A 387 -31.84 6.45 12.92
N LYS A 388 -32.39 5.26 13.22
CA LYS A 388 -32.68 4.79 14.60
C LYS A 388 -33.24 5.87 15.54
N GLY A 389 -34.28 6.58 15.08
CA GLY A 389 -35.03 7.60 15.84
C GLY A 389 -34.48 9.03 15.85
N ALA A 390 -33.15 9.21 15.96
CA ALA A 390 -32.48 10.50 16.21
C ALA A 390 -31.49 10.92 15.11
N THR A 391 -31.10 12.20 15.10
CA THR A 391 -30.31 12.84 14.02
C THR A 391 -28.86 13.07 14.43
N GLY A 392 -27.91 12.74 13.53
CA GLY A 392 -26.47 12.81 13.83
C GLY A 392 -26.06 11.98 15.04
N PHE A 393 -24.96 12.36 15.68
CA PHE A 393 -24.50 11.68 16.91
C PHE A 393 -25.34 12.01 18.16
N GLU A 394 -26.59 12.47 18.02
CA GLU A 394 -27.55 12.54 19.13
C GLU A 394 -27.78 11.14 19.73
N THR A 395 -27.90 11.09 21.06
CA THR A 395 -28.04 9.88 21.88
C THR A 395 -29.31 9.91 22.72
N ASP A 396 -29.52 11.03 23.42
CA ASP A 396 -30.79 11.46 24.02
C ASP A 396 -31.12 12.87 23.47
N PRO A 397 -32.38 13.36 23.56
CA PRO A 397 -32.78 14.64 22.98
C PRO A 397 -31.92 15.83 23.46
N GLY A 398 -31.16 16.43 22.55
CA GLY A 398 -30.21 17.51 22.86
C GLY A 398 -28.91 17.06 23.56
N VAL A 399 -28.57 15.77 23.49
CA VAL A 399 -27.35 15.19 24.05
C VAL A 399 -26.62 14.41 22.95
N TRP A 400 -25.46 14.93 22.52
CA TRP A 400 -24.62 14.29 21.51
C TRP A 400 -23.55 13.41 22.17
N ALA A 401 -23.22 12.28 21.53
CA ALA A 401 -22.09 11.46 21.92
C ALA A 401 -20.80 12.30 21.85
N PRO A 402 -19.92 12.24 22.87
CA PRO A 402 -18.69 13.02 22.89
C PRO A 402 -17.75 12.63 21.74
N ARG A 403 -16.91 13.58 21.33
CA ARG A 403 -15.67 13.26 20.61
C ARG A 403 -14.62 12.84 21.63
N HIS A 404 -13.88 11.80 21.29
CA HIS A 404 -12.85 11.22 22.12
C HIS A 404 -11.47 11.34 21.44
N ASP A 405 -10.45 11.71 22.21
CA ASP A 405 -9.09 11.94 21.70
C ASP A 405 -8.37 10.60 21.47
N TRP A 406 -7.82 10.39 20.28
CA TRP A 406 -7.05 9.19 19.95
C TRP A 406 -5.55 9.47 19.94
N THR A 407 -4.81 8.67 20.72
CA THR A 407 -3.34 8.61 20.67
C THR A 407 -2.87 7.22 20.28
N PHE A 408 -1.83 7.15 19.46
CA PHE A 408 -1.21 5.90 19.00
C PHE A 408 0.30 5.94 19.28
N GLU A 409 0.78 5.02 20.12
CA GLU A 409 2.19 4.91 20.54
C GLU A 409 2.78 6.17 21.21
N GLY A 410 1.90 7.04 21.72
CA GLY A 410 2.25 8.28 22.44
C GLY A 410 1.91 9.56 21.67
N GLU A 411 1.74 9.48 20.35
CA GLU A 411 1.46 10.63 19.49
C GLU A 411 -0.06 10.80 19.24
N PRO A 412 -0.57 12.04 19.04
CA PRO A 412 -1.94 12.27 18.61
C PRO A 412 -2.19 11.68 17.21
N ALA A 413 -3.16 10.76 17.12
CA ALA A 413 -3.51 10.05 15.89
C ALA A 413 -4.82 10.55 15.27
N GLY A 414 -5.74 11.09 16.07
CA GLY A 414 -7.02 11.55 15.56
C GLY A 414 -8.11 11.71 16.63
N LEU A 415 -9.37 11.59 16.19
CA LEU A 415 -10.58 11.64 17.02
C LEU A 415 -11.51 10.47 16.69
N TYR A 416 -12.18 9.91 17.70
CA TYR A 416 -13.29 8.97 17.54
C TYR A 416 -14.61 9.61 18.00
N GLN A 417 -15.71 9.33 17.29
CA GLN A 417 -17.07 9.64 17.74
C GLN A 417 -18.00 8.50 17.33
N TYR A 418 -18.87 8.02 18.21
CA TYR A 418 -19.75 6.88 17.89
C TYR A 418 -21.13 7.01 18.54
N ALA A 419 -22.17 6.61 17.80
CA ALA A 419 -23.50 6.38 18.36
C ALA A 419 -24.29 5.42 17.47
N ARG A 420 -25.11 4.55 18.08
CA ARG A 420 -26.23 3.87 17.39
C ARG A 420 -25.79 3.12 16.12
N ASN A 421 -24.71 2.34 16.23
CA ASN A 421 -23.99 1.55 15.20
C ASN A 421 -23.17 2.35 14.16
N LEU A 422 -23.19 3.68 14.17
CA LEU A 422 -22.29 4.52 13.39
C LEU A 422 -21.05 4.89 14.21
N THR A 423 -19.88 4.78 13.60
CA THR A 423 -18.59 5.27 14.11
C THR A 423 -18.01 6.26 13.09
N TYR A 424 -17.39 7.32 13.59
CA TYR A 424 -16.61 8.27 12.82
C TYR A 424 -15.18 8.33 13.37
N VAL A 425 -14.19 8.37 12.48
CA VAL A 425 -12.77 8.52 12.82
C VAL A 425 -12.13 9.59 11.94
N LEU A 426 -11.70 10.70 12.56
CA LEU A 426 -10.88 11.70 11.89
C LEU A 426 -9.41 11.38 12.16
N PHE A 427 -8.63 11.12 11.12
CA PHE A 427 -7.18 10.88 11.20
C PHE A 427 -6.42 12.19 11.03
N TYR A 428 -5.47 12.45 11.92
CA TYR A 428 -4.60 13.61 11.81
C TYR A 428 -3.45 13.38 10.83
N ASN A 429 -2.99 14.46 10.20
CA ASN A 429 -1.90 14.50 9.23
C ASN A 429 -2.04 13.44 8.11
N SER A 430 -3.24 13.23 7.58
CA SER A 430 -3.55 12.16 6.61
C SER A 430 -4.27 12.66 5.37
N SER A 431 -3.93 12.10 4.21
CA SER A 431 -4.49 12.41 2.88
C SER A 431 -5.84 11.70 2.64
N HIS A 432 -6.30 11.70 1.38
CA HIS A 432 -7.41 10.88 0.89
C HIS A 432 -7.18 9.39 1.16
N MET A 433 -6.00 8.87 0.81
CA MET A 433 -5.58 7.48 1.05
C MET A 433 -5.01 7.33 2.47
N VAL A 434 -5.84 7.42 3.49
CA VAL A 434 -5.41 7.31 4.91
C VAL A 434 -4.53 6.07 5.20
N PRO A 435 -4.74 4.88 4.60
CA PRO A 435 -3.87 3.72 4.82
C PRO A 435 -2.51 3.79 4.09
N PHE A 436 -2.32 4.75 3.16
CA PHE A 436 -1.01 5.09 2.62
C PHE A 436 -0.19 5.90 3.65
N ASP A 437 -0.74 6.97 4.23
CA ASP A 437 -0.07 7.79 5.26
C ASP A 437 0.13 7.02 6.59
N GLN A 438 -0.92 6.38 7.10
CA GLN A 438 -0.99 5.86 8.47
C GLN A 438 -1.41 4.36 8.53
N PRO A 439 -0.70 3.45 7.86
CA PRO A 439 -1.11 2.04 7.72
C PRO A 439 -1.28 1.32 9.06
N ARG A 440 -0.50 1.66 10.09
CA ARG A 440 -0.61 1.03 11.41
C ARG A 440 -1.87 1.52 12.16
N GLN A 441 -2.16 2.80 12.08
CA GLN A 441 -3.32 3.40 12.75
C GLN A 441 -4.63 2.96 12.08
N THR A 442 -4.67 2.85 10.74
CA THR A 442 -5.84 2.27 10.05
C THR A 442 -6.04 0.79 10.38
N ARG A 443 -4.96 0.03 10.62
CA ARG A 443 -5.05 -1.34 11.13
C ARG A 443 -5.62 -1.42 12.55
N ASP A 444 -5.20 -0.53 13.44
CA ASP A 444 -5.73 -0.45 14.81
C ASP A 444 -7.24 -0.12 14.81
N MET A 445 -7.65 0.81 13.95
CA MET A 445 -9.06 1.10 13.69
C MET A 445 -9.83 -0.13 13.21
N LEU A 446 -9.31 -0.86 12.22
CA LEU A 446 -9.94 -2.08 11.72
C LEU A 446 -10.08 -3.16 12.82
N ASP A 447 -9.01 -3.45 13.56
CA ASP A 447 -9.02 -4.50 14.59
C ASP A 447 -10.02 -4.19 15.72
N ARG A 448 -10.16 -2.91 16.09
CA ARG A 448 -11.21 -2.41 17.01
C ARG A 448 -12.61 -2.63 16.43
N PHE A 449 -12.85 -2.19 15.19
CA PHE A 449 -14.15 -2.28 14.54
C PHE A 449 -14.61 -3.74 14.34
N MET A 450 -13.69 -4.60 13.89
CA MET A 450 -13.89 -6.04 13.73
C MET A 450 -13.96 -6.82 15.05
N ARG A 451 -13.70 -6.16 16.20
CA ARG A 451 -13.62 -6.74 17.55
C ARG A 451 -12.71 -7.97 17.59
N VAL A 452 -11.50 -7.79 17.10
CA VAL A 452 -10.42 -8.76 17.24
C VAL A 452 -10.09 -8.92 18.72
N ASP A 453 -9.90 -10.18 19.14
CA ASP A 453 -9.40 -10.50 20.47
C ASP A 453 -8.01 -11.14 20.29
N ILE A 454 -6.97 -10.37 20.62
CA ILE A 454 -5.58 -10.85 20.54
C ILE A 454 -5.16 -11.64 21.79
N ALA A 455 -5.94 -11.59 22.88
CA ALA A 455 -5.56 -12.21 24.15
C ALA A 455 -5.51 -13.75 24.07
N SER A 456 -6.18 -14.33 23.06
CA SER A 456 -6.14 -15.75 22.72
C SER A 456 -4.94 -16.16 21.84
N ILE A 457 -4.22 -15.21 21.24
CA ILE A 457 -3.19 -15.45 20.23
C ILE A 457 -1.79 -15.02 20.69
N GLY A 458 -1.72 -13.93 21.46
CA GLY A 458 -0.48 -13.31 21.92
C GLY A 458 -0.15 -12.00 21.18
N GLY A 459 1.13 -11.62 21.21
CA GLY A 459 1.62 -10.36 20.63
C GLY A 459 2.03 -9.31 21.67
N ARG A 460 2.73 -8.28 21.19
CA ARG A 460 2.92 -7.04 21.94
C ARG A 460 1.87 -6.03 21.44
N PRO A 461 0.86 -5.67 22.24
CA PRO A 461 -0.15 -4.72 21.79
C PRO A 461 0.48 -3.34 21.56
N ALA A 462 -0.03 -2.62 20.55
CA ALA A 462 0.29 -1.22 20.34
C ALA A 462 -0.26 -0.38 21.50
N ASP A 463 0.42 0.71 21.88
CA ASP A 463 -0.10 1.62 22.91
C ASP A 463 -1.09 2.62 22.31
N SER A 464 -2.23 2.10 21.83
CA SER A 464 -3.29 2.89 21.22
C SER A 464 -4.46 3.11 22.18
N ARG A 465 -4.83 4.37 22.42
CA ARG A 465 -5.70 4.80 23.52
C ARG A 465 -6.74 5.81 23.07
N ILE A 466 -7.92 5.73 23.67
CA ILE A 466 -9.00 6.71 23.50
C ILE A 466 -9.22 7.38 24.86
N ASP A 467 -9.20 8.72 24.92
CA ASP A 467 -9.20 9.51 26.16
C ASP A 467 -8.12 9.08 27.18
N GLY A 468 -7.00 8.53 26.69
CA GLY A 468 -5.91 7.95 27.48
C GLY A 468 -6.17 6.52 28.01
N GLU A 469 -7.42 6.03 27.94
CA GLU A 469 -7.79 4.68 28.33
C GLU A 469 -7.28 3.63 27.32
N LYS A 470 -6.84 2.48 27.85
CA LYS A 470 -6.50 1.30 27.03
C LYS A 470 -7.78 0.53 26.70
N LEU A 471 -8.38 0.91 25.57
CA LEU A 471 -9.43 0.14 24.87
C LEU A 471 -8.93 -1.26 24.42
N PRO A 472 -9.78 -2.14 23.85
CA PRO A 472 -9.39 -3.51 23.50
C PRO A 472 -8.07 -3.60 22.73
N GLN A 473 -7.22 -4.51 23.19
CA GLN A 473 -5.83 -4.58 22.74
C GLN A 473 -5.74 -4.98 21.26
N THR A 474 -5.00 -4.20 20.49
CA THR A 474 -4.68 -4.46 19.07
C THR A 474 -3.20 -4.78 18.93
N SER A 475 -2.86 -5.79 18.13
CA SER A 475 -1.47 -6.23 17.94
C SER A 475 -0.83 -5.56 16.73
N VAL A 476 -0.92 -4.22 16.64
CA VAL A 476 -0.30 -3.47 15.53
C VAL A 476 1.20 -3.27 15.78
N GLY A 477 1.90 -4.39 15.88
CA GLY A 477 3.28 -4.53 16.30
C GLY A 477 3.60 -6.03 16.35
N GLY A 478 4.89 -6.39 16.43
CA GLY A 478 5.33 -7.78 16.26
C GLY A 478 4.56 -8.81 17.12
N HIS A 479 3.70 -9.59 16.47
CA HIS A 479 3.22 -10.87 17.00
C HIS A 479 4.43 -11.81 17.16
N PRO A 480 4.53 -12.68 18.19
CA PRO A 480 5.67 -13.59 18.34
C PRO A 480 5.86 -14.54 17.15
N ASN A 481 4.82 -14.74 16.33
CA ASN A 481 4.86 -15.52 15.09
C ASN A 481 4.78 -14.64 13.82
N SER A 482 4.91 -13.31 13.89
CA SER A 482 4.95 -12.51 12.67
C SER A 482 6.35 -12.56 12.05
N THR A 483 6.41 -12.53 10.72
CA THR A 483 7.67 -12.53 9.96
C THR A 483 8.60 -11.37 10.36
N ALA A 484 8.08 -10.28 10.94
CA ALA A 484 8.90 -9.19 11.50
C ALA A 484 9.55 -9.54 12.84
N ALA A 485 8.94 -10.41 13.66
CA ALA A 485 9.59 -10.98 14.85
C ALA A 485 10.66 -11.99 14.43
N GLU A 486 10.36 -12.88 13.47
CA GLU A 486 11.34 -13.80 12.87
C GLU A 486 12.51 -13.04 12.22
N GLU A 487 12.26 -11.93 11.52
CA GLU A 487 13.32 -11.12 10.91
C GLU A 487 14.16 -10.39 11.97
N GLN A 488 13.56 -9.90 13.06
CA GLN A 488 14.30 -9.33 14.20
C GLN A 488 15.11 -10.38 14.96
N GLU A 489 14.60 -11.61 15.10
CA GLU A 489 15.33 -12.72 15.69
C GLU A 489 16.48 -13.16 14.78
N ASN A 490 16.25 -13.31 13.47
CA ASN A 490 17.29 -13.59 12.48
C ASN A 490 18.36 -12.49 12.40
N LYS A 491 18.00 -11.21 12.57
CA LYS A 491 18.97 -10.10 12.68
C LYS A 491 19.81 -10.23 13.95
N LYS A 492 19.19 -10.47 15.11
CA LYS A 492 19.91 -10.72 16.38
C LYS A 492 20.79 -11.98 16.33
N LEU A 493 20.35 -13.04 15.66
CA LEU A 493 21.13 -14.26 15.46
C LEU A 493 22.36 -13.98 14.59
N LYS A 494 22.21 -13.27 13.47
CA LYS A 494 23.33 -12.84 12.62
C LYS A 494 24.30 -11.90 13.35
N GLU A 495 23.81 -10.96 14.15
CA GLU A 495 24.63 -10.10 15.01
C GLU A 495 25.39 -10.90 16.09
N THR A 496 24.72 -11.87 16.71
CA THR A 496 25.31 -12.76 17.73
C THR A 496 26.35 -13.69 17.13
N GLU A 497 26.10 -14.23 15.93
CA GLU A 497 27.03 -15.05 15.16
C GLU A 497 28.26 -14.23 14.74
N LEU A 498 28.07 -13.02 14.19
CA LEU A 498 29.16 -12.12 13.84
C LEU A 498 30.03 -11.76 15.07
N HIS A 499 29.41 -11.48 16.22
CA HIS A 499 30.09 -11.23 17.49
C HIS A 499 30.80 -12.48 18.06
N ALA A 500 30.27 -13.68 17.80
CA ALA A 500 30.96 -14.93 18.15
C ALA A 500 32.18 -15.17 17.26
N TYR A 501 32.06 -14.92 15.95
CA TYR A 501 33.15 -15.05 14.98
C TYR A 501 34.30 -14.08 15.27
N THR A 502 34.03 -12.79 15.49
CA THR A 502 35.09 -11.81 15.83
C THR A 502 35.82 -12.20 17.10
N LYS A 503 35.09 -12.58 18.15
CA LYS A 503 35.66 -13.02 19.43
C LYS A 503 36.46 -14.34 19.33
N SER A 504 36.07 -15.26 18.42
CA SER A 504 36.90 -16.43 18.11
C SER A 504 38.18 -16.05 17.34
N GLY A 505 38.11 -15.04 16.49
CA GLY A 505 39.26 -14.50 15.75
C GLY A 505 40.32 -13.92 16.70
N GLU A 506 39.89 -13.15 17.70
CA GLU A 506 40.78 -12.64 18.76
C GLU A 506 41.47 -13.79 19.53
N ALA A 507 40.71 -14.82 19.91
CA ALA A 507 41.27 -15.98 20.62
C ALA A 507 42.31 -16.73 19.78
N ILE A 508 42.05 -16.94 18.48
CA ILE A 508 42.99 -17.56 17.55
C ILE A 508 44.23 -16.66 17.37
N LEU A 509 44.08 -15.35 17.24
CA LEU A 509 45.18 -14.39 17.13
C LEU A 509 46.13 -14.49 18.34
N VAL A 510 45.58 -14.55 19.56
CA VAL A 510 46.38 -14.72 20.79
C VAL A 510 47.13 -16.06 20.79
N VAL A 511 46.50 -17.16 20.39
CA VAL A 511 47.17 -18.47 20.27
C VAL A 511 48.30 -18.44 19.23
N VAL A 512 48.10 -17.77 18.08
CA VAL A 512 49.14 -17.60 17.06
C VAL A 512 50.30 -16.75 17.58
N ILE A 513 50.04 -15.66 18.29
CA ILE A 513 51.08 -14.81 18.90
C ILE A 513 51.90 -15.60 19.94
N ILE A 514 51.25 -16.43 20.77
CA ILE A 514 51.93 -17.32 21.72
C ILE A 514 52.78 -18.36 20.96
N GLY A 515 52.24 -18.97 19.90
CA GLY A 515 52.97 -19.92 19.06
C GLY A 515 54.23 -19.30 18.42
N VAL A 516 54.10 -18.11 17.83
CA VAL A 516 55.21 -17.37 17.19
C VAL A 516 56.27 -16.96 18.20
N THR A 517 55.88 -16.46 19.39
CA THR A 517 56.83 -16.05 20.42
C THR A 517 57.58 -17.25 21.04
N VAL A 518 56.90 -18.37 21.29
CA VAL A 518 57.52 -19.62 21.72
C VAL A 518 58.49 -20.16 20.65
N TRP A 519 58.07 -20.19 19.38
CA TRP A 519 58.92 -20.66 18.28
C TRP A 519 60.16 -19.77 18.08
N GLY A 520 59.99 -18.45 18.14
CA GLY A 520 61.09 -17.48 18.11
C GLY A 520 62.08 -17.69 19.27
N PHE A 521 61.59 -17.97 20.48
CA PHE A 521 62.44 -18.30 21.63
C PHE A 521 63.24 -19.60 21.41
N PHE A 522 62.62 -20.64 20.84
CA PHE A 522 63.32 -21.88 20.49
C PHE A 522 64.40 -21.68 19.41
N ILE A 523 64.12 -20.90 18.36
CA ILE A 523 65.10 -20.54 17.31
C ILE A 523 66.28 -19.75 17.91
N TRP A 524 65.99 -18.76 18.77
CA TRP A 524 67.00 -17.98 19.47
C TRP A 524 67.87 -18.84 20.38
N ARG A 525 67.27 -19.75 21.17
CA ARG A 525 67.97 -20.71 22.03
C ARG A 525 68.86 -21.66 21.21
N SER A 526 68.34 -22.19 20.08
CA SER A 526 69.08 -23.06 19.17
C SER A 526 70.32 -22.34 18.57
N ARG A 527 70.13 -21.12 18.04
CA ARG A 527 71.23 -20.30 17.52
C ARG A 527 72.28 -19.95 18.58
N ARG A 528 71.90 -19.85 19.85
CA ARG A 528 72.83 -19.66 20.98
C ARG A 528 73.56 -20.95 21.39
N SER A 529 73.00 -22.12 21.07
CA SER A 529 73.57 -23.44 21.40
C SER A 529 74.63 -23.93 20.42
N HIS A 530 74.63 -23.48 19.16
CA HIS A 530 75.56 -23.96 18.13
C HIS A 530 76.86 -23.15 17.99
N ARG A 531 77.23 -22.34 19.00
CA ARG A 531 78.49 -21.57 19.00
C ARG A 531 79.71 -22.39 19.46
N GLY A 532 79.89 -23.58 18.87
CA GLY A 532 81.13 -24.35 19.00
C GLY A 532 80.98 -25.87 18.87
N TYR A 533 81.36 -26.42 17.71
CA TYR A 533 82.34 -27.52 17.62
C TYR A 533 82.98 -27.53 16.21
N ARG A 534 84.13 -28.19 16.02
CA ARG A 534 85.05 -27.93 14.90
C ARG A 534 85.76 -29.19 14.41
N GLY A 535 85.65 -29.51 13.11
CA GLY A 535 86.30 -30.68 12.46
C GLY A 535 85.52 -32.00 12.62
N VAL A 536 85.84 -33.08 11.89
CA VAL A 536 86.96 -33.37 10.96
C VAL A 536 86.47 -34.24 9.77
N LYS A 537 87.15 -34.20 8.61
CA LYS A 537 86.87 -35.04 7.41
C LYS A 537 87.58 -36.42 7.48
N ASN A 538 87.06 -37.47 6.83
CA ASN A 538 87.49 -37.97 5.48
C ASN A 538 86.62 -39.22 5.04
N PRO A 539 86.88 -39.99 3.95
CA PRO A 539 85.80 -40.28 2.99
C PRO A 539 85.64 -41.78 2.56
N ASP A 540 84.94 -41.97 1.44
CA ASP A 540 84.87 -43.13 0.53
C ASP A 540 84.12 -44.42 0.97
N ILE A 541 83.16 -44.83 0.12
CA ILE A 541 83.21 -46.09 -0.67
C ILE A 541 82.13 -46.06 -1.77
N ARG A 542 82.28 -46.90 -2.82
CA ARG A 542 81.52 -46.87 -4.09
C ARG A 542 80.48 -48.00 -4.22
N GLY A 543 79.49 -47.78 -5.11
CA GLY A 543 78.68 -48.81 -5.78
C GLY A 543 77.19 -48.44 -5.86
N GLY A 544 76.42 -48.76 -6.91
CA GLY A 544 76.79 -49.35 -8.21
C GLY A 544 75.50 -49.67 -9.02
N SER A 545 75.35 -49.10 -10.22
CA SER A 545 74.18 -49.34 -11.11
C SER A 545 74.26 -50.69 -11.83
N VAL A 546 73.14 -51.26 -12.31
CA VAL A 546 73.08 -51.93 -13.63
C VAL A 546 71.67 -52.26 -14.18
N LEU A 547 71.51 -51.95 -15.48
CA LEU A 547 70.61 -52.48 -16.53
C LEU A 547 69.11 -52.13 -16.67
N ASP A 548 68.89 -51.36 -17.74
CA ASP A 548 67.67 -51.22 -18.55
C ASP A 548 67.18 -52.49 -19.26
N ARG A 549 65.96 -52.41 -19.83
CA ARG A 549 65.64 -53.02 -21.13
C ARG A 549 64.87 -52.03 -22.01
N PHE A 550 65.48 -51.62 -23.12
CA PHE A 550 64.81 -50.86 -24.18
C PHE A 550 63.93 -51.77 -25.06
N HIS A 551 62.81 -51.23 -25.55
CA HIS A 551 62.31 -51.54 -26.90
C HIS A 551 61.53 -50.36 -27.49
N ASN A 552 61.89 -49.95 -28.71
CA ASN A 552 61.38 -48.73 -29.36
C ASN A 552 59.98 -48.86 -29.96
N LYS A 553 59.17 -47.81 -29.84
CA LYS A 553 58.27 -47.36 -30.93
C LYS A 553 58.00 -45.85 -30.87
N ARG A 554 57.79 -45.26 -32.06
CA ARG A 554 57.43 -43.84 -32.33
C ARG A 554 56.05 -43.48 -31.73
N SER A 555 55.66 -42.22 -31.50
CA SER A 555 56.20 -40.88 -31.91
C SER A 555 55.83 -39.75 -30.91
N THR A 556 56.45 -38.56 -31.07
CA THR A 556 55.91 -37.19 -30.76
C THR A 556 55.08 -37.03 -29.46
N ALA A 557 55.56 -36.50 -28.33
CA ALA A 557 56.50 -35.40 -28.01
C ALA A 557 55.91 -33.98 -28.07
N ASP A 558 55.89 -33.31 -26.92
CA ASP A 558 55.66 -31.86 -26.66
C ASP A 558 56.30 -31.51 -25.31
N VAL A 559 57.32 -30.63 -25.27
CA VAL A 559 57.77 -29.85 -24.08
C VAL A 559 58.80 -28.76 -24.45
N GLU A 560 58.63 -27.57 -23.86
CA GLU A 560 59.57 -26.45 -23.59
C GLU A 560 60.47 -25.85 -24.69
N ALA A 561 60.54 -24.49 -24.74
CA ALA A 561 61.69 -23.67 -24.27
C ALA A 561 61.84 -22.30 -24.99
N GLY A 562 62.44 -21.30 -24.30
CA GLY A 562 62.82 -19.97 -24.81
C GLY A 562 61.76 -18.88 -24.55
N ASP A 563 61.90 -17.88 -23.66
CA ASP A 563 63.04 -17.16 -23.05
C ASP A 563 63.57 -15.94 -23.87
N PHE A 564 64.09 -14.93 -23.15
CA PHE A 564 64.31 -13.52 -23.56
C PHE A 564 65.49 -13.28 -24.53
N ASP A 565 65.44 -12.22 -25.36
CA ASP A 565 66.18 -10.94 -25.15
C ASP A 565 65.79 -9.83 -26.19
N GLU A 566 66.30 -8.60 -26.03
CA GLU A 566 65.91 -7.36 -26.74
C GLU A 566 66.68 -7.00 -28.04
N SER A 567 66.15 -6.04 -28.83
CA SER A 567 66.97 -5.14 -29.69
C SER A 567 66.30 -3.79 -30.08
N GLU A 568 66.72 -2.71 -29.42
CA GLU A 568 67.02 -1.33 -29.93
C GLU A 568 66.08 -0.47 -30.83
N LEU A 569 65.82 0.74 -30.30
CA LEU A 569 65.95 2.11 -30.91
C LEU A 569 64.93 2.73 -31.92
N ASP A 570 64.14 3.68 -31.38
CA ASP A 570 63.87 5.08 -31.81
C ASP A 570 63.80 5.54 -33.30
N ALA A 571 62.71 6.26 -33.64
CA ALA A 571 62.78 7.70 -34.03
C ALA A 571 61.40 8.41 -34.22
N LEU A 572 61.19 9.52 -33.49
CA LEU A 572 60.52 10.81 -33.86
C LEU A 572 59.30 10.81 -34.83
N HIS A 573 58.13 11.40 -34.51
CA HIS A 573 57.91 12.82 -34.16
C HIS A 573 56.52 13.11 -33.51
N SER A 574 56.39 14.27 -32.85
CA SER A 574 55.13 14.95 -32.44
C SER A 574 55.27 16.47 -32.66
N PRO A 575 54.18 17.29 -32.76
CA PRO A 575 53.40 17.78 -31.60
C PRO A 575 51.87 17.95 -31.90
N GLY A 576 50.98 18.46 -31.03
CA GLY A 576 51.06 18.96 -29.64
C GLY A 576 49.63 19.10 -29.02
N LEU A 577 49.47 19.09 -27.69
CA LEU A 577 49.43 20.26 -26.76
C LEU A 577 48.14 21.10 -26.93
N ASP A 578 47.40 21.57 -25.92
CA ASP A 578 47.59 21.88 -24.46
C ASP A 578 46.16 21.91 -23.81
N ARG A 579 45.82 22.08 -22.51
CA ARG A 579 46.34 21.98 -21.09
C ARG A 579 45.13 22.42 -20.20
N GLU A 580 44.93 22.24 -18.88
CA GLU A 580 45.55 21.64 -17.67
C GLU A 580 44.41 21.56 -16.58
N HIS A 581 44.49 21.20 -15.27
CA HIS A 581 45.53 20.78 -14.29
C HIS A 581 44.86 19.96 -13.13
N TYR A 582 45.46 19.96 -11.92
CA TYR A 582 44.98 19.39 -10.64
C TYR A 582 45.65 20.16 -9.49
N VAL A 583 45.01 20.35 -8.32
CA VAL A 583 45.68 20.66 -7.04
C VAL A 583 44.94 20.02 -5.85
N VAL A 584 45.70 19.48 -4.90
CA VAL A 584 45.27 19.15 -3.52
C VAL A 584 46.22 19.91 -2.58
N GLY A 585 45.76 20.33 -1.40
CA GLY A 585 46.59 20.97 -0.38
C GLY A 585 45.94 20.93 1.00
N ASP A 586 46.75 20.64 2.02
CA ASP A 586 46.34 20.40 3.39
C ASP A 586 46.36 21.67 4.29
N ASP A 587 45.88 21.48 5.53
CA ASP A 587 46.66 21.70 6.76
C ASP A 587 46.22 22.79 7.78
N PHE A 588 46.51 22.46 9.05
CA PHE A 588 46.54 23.26 10.29
C PHE A 588 45.28 23.73 11.04
N SER A 589 45.53 23.97 12.34
CA SER A 589 44.62 24.08 13.48
C SER A 589 44.68 25.46 14.15
N GLY A 590 43.69 25.80 14.98
CA GLY A 590 43.74 26.92 15.93
C GLY A 590 42.57 26.93 16.91
N ASP A 591 42.86 27.15 18.19
CA ASP A 591 41.92 27.14 19.32
C ASP A 591 41.38 28.55 19.67
N GLU A 592 40.38 28.58 20.58
CA GLU A 592 39.91 29.74 21.37
C GLU A 592 39.20 30.88 20.58
N ASP A 593 38.33 31.73 21.15
CA ASP A 593 38.16 32.13 22.56
C ASP A 593 36.69 32.52 22.93
N GLU A 594 36.46 32.97 24.18
CA GLU A 594 35.16 33.10 24.87
C GLU A 594 34.36 34.44 24.74
N VAL A 595 33.04 34.34 25.00
CA VAL A 595 32.15 35.26 25.77
C VAL A 595 32.03 36.77 25.40
N HIS A 596 30.81 37.22 25.03
CA HIS A 596 30.03 38.19 25.86
C HIS A 596 28.58 38.53 25.39
N ARG A 597 27.65 38.57 26.37
CA ARG A 597 26.45 39.46 26.47
C ARG A 597 26.74 40.52 27.57
N PRO A 598 25.96 41.62 27.83
CA PRO A 598 24.53 41.88 27.52
C PRO A 598 24.15 43.36 27.17
N THR A 599 22.83 43.67 27.18
CA THR A 599 22.15 45.01 27.20
C THR A 599 22.11 45.84 25.91
N GLY A 600 21.08 46.67 25.63
CA GLY A 600 19.74 46.83 26.26
C GLY A 600 19.07 48.22 26.01
N LYS A 601 17.72 48.29 26.04
CA LYS A 601 16.84 49.52 25.93
C LYS A 601 16.77 50.17 24.53
N THR A 602 15.72 50.92 24.09
CA THR A 602 14.35 51.26 24.59
C THR A 602 13.47 51.87 23.47
N GLY A 603 12.14 51.64 23.50
CA GLY A 603 11.10 52.54 22.94
C GLY A 603 10.79 52.44 21.43
N ASP A 604 9.62 52.90 20.92
CA ASP A 604 8.41 53.35 21.65
C ASP A 604 7.11 53.33 20.79
N HIS A 605 5.96 53.34 21.49
CA HIS A 605 4.56 53.62 21.11
C HIS A 605 4.07 53.66 19.64
N ARG A 606 2.94 52.95 19.39
CA ARG A 606 1.61 53.62 19.22
C ARG A 606 0.40 52.68 19.30
N GLN A 607 -0.65 53.13 19.98
CA GLN A 607 -2.03 52.62 19.91
C GLN A 607 -3.02 53.78 20.12
N PRO A 608 -4.13 53.79 19.39
CA PRO A 608 -5.47 54.09 19.93
C PRO A 608 -6.52 53.09 19.38
N SER A 609 -7.76 52.96 19.85
CA SER A 609 -8.47 53.40 21.07
C SER A 609 -9.89 52.80 21.05
N ALA A 610 -10.47 52.42 22.20
CA ALA A 610 -11.92 52.13 22.28
C ALA A 610 -12.47 52.28 23.72
N SER A 611 -13.54 53.05 23.89
CA SER A 611 -14.33 53.10 25.15
C SER A 611 -15.74 53.63 24.91
N SER A 612 -16.75 52.84 25.30
CA SER A 612 -18.12 53.24 25.68
C SER A 612 -18.92 54.21 24.80
N SER A 613 -19.96 53.70 24.16
CA SER A 613 -21.30 54.32 24.08
C SER A 613 -22.34 53.22 24.10
#